data_AF-A0A1E4XAP0-F1
#
_entry.id   AF-A0A1E4XAP0-F1
#
_cell.length_a   1.000
_cell.length_b   1.000
_cell.length_c   1.000
_cell.angle_alpha   90.00
_cell.angle_beta   90.00
_cell.angle_gamma   90.00
#
_symmetry.space_group_name_H-M   'P 1'
#
loop_
_entity.id
_entity.type
_entity.pdbx_description
1 polymer ?
#
loop_
_entity_poly.entity_id
_entity_poly.type
_entity_poly.pdbx_seq_one_letter_code
_entity_poly.pdbx_strand_id
1 'polypeptide(L)'
;MTQNDYSRPARAPFPRALAARIALKASIMAGRFEDQAIRSMVRDAQRALDRGVREDVIATEMALPSAENRKARGNQSGPEE
;
A
#
# COMPACT_ATOMS: atom_id res chain seq x y z
N MET A 1 -38.49 34.33 -4.75
CA MET A 1 -37.36 33.42 -5.03
C MET A 1 -36.41 33.48 -3.84
N THR A 2 -36.48 32.51 -2.95
CA THR A 2 -35.60 32.43 -1.77
C THR A 2 -34.25 31.86 -2.22
N GLN A 3 -33.20 32.69 -2.17
CA GLN A 3 -31.82 32.25 -2.33
C GLN A 3 -31.52 31.24 -1.22
N ASN A 4 -31.31 29.97 -1.59
CA ASN A 4 -30.75 28.98 -0.68
C ASN A 4 -29.32 29.41 -0.37
N ASP A 5 -29.11 29.89 0.86
CA ASP A 5 -27.81 30.23 1.38
C ASP A 5 -26.99 28.93 1.57
N TYR A 6 -26.18 28.59 0.57
CA TYR A 6 -25.27 27.44 0.59
C TYR A 6 -24.01 27.71 1.42
N SER A 7 -24.05 28.63 2.38
CA SER A 7 -22.96 28.89 3.31
C SER A 7 -22.80 27.71 4.27
N ARG A 8 -22.03 26.69 3.85
CA ARG A 8 -21.67 25.57 4.71
C ARG A 8 -20.95 26.14 5.94
N PRO A 9 -21.43 25.88 7.17
CA PRO A 9 -20.78 26.42 8.37
C PRO A 9 -19.31 25.98 8.39
N ALA A 10 -18.42 26.93 8.67
CA ALA A 10 -16.99 26.69 8.76
C ALA A 10 -16.75 25.63 9.83
N ARG A 11 -16.21 24.48 9.42
CA ARG A 11 -15.89 23.39 10.35
C ARG A 11 -14.68 23.79 11.17
N ALA A 12 -14.72 23.52 12.47
CA ALA A 12 -13.53 23.60 13.29
C ALA A 12 -12.41 22.73 12.69
N PRO A 13 -11.14 23.16 12.80
CA PRO A 13 -10.01 22.39 12.30
C PRO A 13 -9.93 21.04 13.01
N PHE A 14 -9.46 20.02 12.30
CA PHE A 14 -9.33 18.69 12.88
C PHE A 14 -8.27 18.69 14.00
N PRO A 15 -8.56 18.11 15.19
CA PRO A 15 -7.61 18.15 16.30
C PRO A 15 -6.29 17.44 15.95
N ARG A 16 -5.17 18.18 15.99
CA ARG A 16 -3.83 17.67 15.63
C ARG A 16 -3.43 16.44 16.43
N ALA A 17 -3.71 16.43 17.74
CA ALA A 17 -3.40 15.29 18.60
C ALA A 17 -4.17 14.02 18.19
N LEU A 18 -5.43 14.16 17.76
CA LEU A 18 -6.22 13.05 17.24
C LEU A 18 -5.66 12.54 15.91
N ALA A 19 -5.24 13.45 15.02
CA ALA A 19 -4.64 13.08 13.74
C ALA A 19 -3.36 12.25 13.94
N ALA A 20 -2.49 12.67 14.86
CA ALA A 20 -1.27 11.94 15.19
C ALA A 20 -1.56 10.52 15.71
N ARG A 21 -2.59 10.36 16.55
CA ARG A 21 -3.00 9.03 17.06
C ARG A 21 -3.56 8.13 15.96
N ILE A 22 -4.34 8.69 15.03
CA ILE A 22 -4.85 7.96 13.87
C ILE A 22 -3.69 7.51 12.97
N ALA A 23 -2.77 8.42 12.65
CA ALA A 23 -1.59 8.10 11.84
C ALA A 23 -0.77 6.96 12.47
N LEU A 24 -0.47 7.06 13.77
CA LEU A 24 0.25 6.00 14.49
C LEU A 24 -0.48 4.65 14.43
N LYS A 25 -1.80 4.65 14.65
CA LYS A 25 -2.61 3.43 14.57
C LYS A 25 -2.58 2.83 13.15
N ALA A 26 -2.70 3.67 12.12
CA ALA A 26 -2.64 3.23 10.73
C ALA A 26 -1.28 2.61 10.39
N SER A 27 -0.17 3.22 10.82
CA SER A 27 1.18 2.66 10.64
C SER A 27 1.34 1.30 11.30
N ILE A 28 0.85 1.13 12.54
CA ILE A 28 0.89 -0.16 13.24
C ILE A 28 0.03 -1.21 12.51
N MET A 29 -1.14 -0.81 12.01
CA MET A 29 -2.00 -1.71 11.24
C MET A 29 -1.37 -2.12 9.91
N ALA A 30 -0.75 -1.18 9.20
CA ALA A 30 -0.04 -1.44 7.95
C ALA A 30 1.08 -2.46 8.17
N GLY A 31 1.96 -2.24 9.16
CA GLY A 31 3.04 -3.17 9.45
C GLY A 31 2.55 -4.59 9.77
N ARG A 32 1.49 -4.71 10.58
CA ARG A 32 0.89 -6.04 10.88
C ARG A 32 0.30 -6.71 9.65
N PHE A 33 -0.36 -5.93 8.79
CA PHE A 33 -0.94 -6.43 7.56
C PHE A 33 0.15 -6.90 6.59
N GLU A 34 1.21 -6.11 6.42
CA GLU A 34 2.38 -6.44 5.61
C GLU A 34 3.03 -7.74 6.09
N ASP A 35 3.31 -7.87 7.39
CA ASP A 35 3.88 -9.08 7.97
C ASP A 35 3.02 -10.33 7.72
N GLN A 36 1.70 -10.18 7.80
CA GLN A 36 0.77 -11.27 7.54
C GLN A 36 0.73 -11.63 6.05
N ALA A 37 0.67 -10.63 5.17
CA ALA A 37 0.66 -10.81 3.73
C ALA A 37 1.95 -11.52 3.26
N ILE A 38 3.12 -11.04 3.70
CA ILE A 38 4.41 -11.65 3.37
C ILE A 38 4.44 -13.12 3.80
N ARG A 39 4.06 -13.43 5.05
CA ARG A 39 4.05 -14.82 5.54
C ARG A 39 3.11 -15.71 4.77
N SER A 40 1.94 -15.22 4.36
CA SER A 40 1.01 -15.98 3.53
C SER A 40 1.60 -16.24 2.14
N MET A 41 2.09 -15.19 1.48
CA MET A 41 2.67 -15.27 0.14
C MET A 41 3.86 -16.23 0.09
N VAL A 42 4.76 -16.17 1.06
CA VAL A 42 5.91 -17.10 1.15
C VAL A 42 5.44 -18.54 1.35
N ARG A 43 4.45 -18.76 2.22
CA ARG A 43 3.90 -20.10 2.45
C ARG A 43 3.26 -20.67 1.18
N ASP A 44 2.53 -19.86 0.44
CA ASP A 44 1.87 -20.28 -0.80
C ASP A 44 2.88 -20.56 -1.92
N ALA A 45 3.92 -19.73 -2.03
CA ALA A 45 5.05 -19.98 -2.94
C ALA A 45 5.77 -21.28 -2.60
N GLN A 46 6.07 -21.52 -1.31
CA GLN A 46 6.71 -22.76 -0.87
C GLN A 46 5.86 -23.99 -1.22
N ARG A 47 4.54 -23.93 -0.98
CA ARG A 47 3.63 -25.01 -1.38
C ARG A 47 3.61 -25.25 -2.89
N ALA A 48 3.77 -24.22 -3.71
CA ALA A 48 3.88 -24.36 -5.15
C ALA A 48 5.20 -25.02 -5.55
N LEU A 49 6.32 -24.63 -4.93
CA LEU A 49 7.63 -25.27 -5.11
C LEU A 49 7.60 -26.75 -4.72
N ASP A 50 6.97 -27.09 -3.59
CA ASP A 50 6.84 -28.48 -3.12
C ASP A 50 6.03 -29.36 -4.10
N ARG A 51 5.16 -28.75 -4.92
CA ARG A 51 4.41 -29.42 -6.00
C ARG A 51 5.18 -29.46 -7.34
N GLY A 52 6.41 -28.95 -7.38
CA GLY A 52 7.24 -28.91 -8.59
C GLY A 52 6.93 -27.75 -9.56
N VAL A 53 6.18 -26.73 -9.12
CA VAL A 53 5.95 -25.54 -9.96
C VAL A 53 7.25 -24.74 -10.02
N ARG A 54 7.64 -24.30 -11.22
CA ARG A 54 8.85 -23.50 -11.43
C ARG A 54 8.72 -22.09 -10.85
N GLU A 55 9.82 -21.54 -10.38
CA GLU A 55 9.89 -20.20 -9.77
C GLU A 55 9.37 -19.08 -10.68
N ASP A 56 9.69 -19.11 -11.98
CA ASP A 56 9.26 -18.10 -12.95
C ASP A 56 7.74 -18.12 -13.17
N VAL A 57 7.13 -19.31 -13.12
CA VAL A 57 5.67 -19.48 -13.17
C VAL A 57 5.04 -18.94 -11.89
N ILE A 58 5.59 -19.26 -10.71
CA ILE A 58 5.10 -18.74 -9.42
C ILE A 58 5.16 -17.21 -9.39
N ALA A 59 6.28 -16.63 -9.81
CA ALA A 59 6.44 -15.18 -9.85
C ALA A 59 5.42 -14.51 -10.78
N THR A 60 5.12 -15.14 -11.91
CA THR A 60 4.10 -14.67 -12.86
C THR A 60 2.70 -14.77 -12.28
N GLU A 61 2.33 -15.93 -11.72
CA GLU A 61 1.01 -16.16 -11.11
C GLU A 61 0.75 -15.25 -9.90
N MET A 62 1.79 -14.98 -9.11
CA MET A 62 1.73 -14.06 -7.97
C MET A 62 1.91 -12.58 -8.36
N ALA A 63 2.05 -12.28 -9.66
CA ALA A 63 2.27 -10.93 -10.19
C ALA A 63 3.43 -10.19 -9.51
N LEU A 64 4.51 -10.90 -9.19
CA LEU A 64 5.68 -10.32 -8.54
C LEU A 64 6.46 -9.43 -9.52
N PRO A 65 7.02 -8.30 -9.03
CA PRO A 65 7.80 -7.43 -9.89
C PRO A 65 9.08 -8.14 -10.36
N SER A 66 9.31 -8.16 -11.67
CA SER A 66 10.58 -8.62 -12.24
C SER A 66 11.73 -7.69 -11.83
N ALA A 67 12.95 -8.22 -11.76
CA ALA A 67 14.15 -7.43 -11.48
C ALA A 67 14.33 -6.28 -12.50
N GLU A 68 13.91 -6.48 -13.75
CA GLU A 68 13.93 -5.47 -14.81
C GLU A 68 12.91 -4.33 -14.56
N ASN A 69 11.73 -4.67 -14.04
CA ASN A 69 10.68 -3.68 -13.69
C ASN A 69 11.10 -2.73 -12.54
N ARG A 70 12.09 -3.12 -11.73
CA ARG A 70 12.62 -2.26 -10.65
C ARG A 70 13.46 -1.10 -11.19
N LYS A 71 14.15 -1.29 -12.33
CA LYS A 71 14.96 -0.25 -12.99
C LYS A 71 14.10 0.86 -13.61
N ALA A 72 12.91 0.52 -14.10
CA ALA A 72 11.98 1.47 -14.71
C ALA A 72 11.34 2.45 -13.70
N ARG A 73 11.15 2.04 -12.43
CA ARG A 73 10.57 2.90 -11.38
C ARG A 73 11.61 3.77 -10.65
N GLY A 74 12.89 3.38 -10.67
CA GLY A 74 13.98 4.12 -10.03
C GLY A 74 14.44 5.38 -10.78
N ASN A 75 14.07 5.52 -12.06
CA ASN A 75 14.46 6.65 -12.91
C ASN A 75 13.38 7.75 -13.03
N GLN A 76 12.28 7.68 -12.26
CA GLN A 76 11.25 8.75 -12.22
C GLN A 76 11.41 9.72 -11.03
N SER A 77 12.55 9.67 -10.33
CA SER A 77 12.96 10.72 -9.39
C SER A 77 13.84 11.73 -10.14
N GLY A 78 13.22 12.50 -11.05
CA GLY A 78 13.88 13.67 -11.63
C GLY A 78 14.04 14.76 -10.56
N PRO A 79 15.17 15.49 -10.52
CA PRO A 79 15.33 16.63 -9.64
C PRO A 79 14.63 17.88 -10.23
N GLU A 80 14.35 18.84 -9.34
CA GLU A 80 13.98 20.26 -9.58
C GLU A 80 12.52 20.51 -10.02
N GLU A 81 11.79 21.46 -9.44
CA GLU A 81 12.17 22.82 -8.98
C GLU A 81 11.87 23.12 -7.50
#